data_AF-A0A7S7LDU9-F1
#
_entry.id   AF-A0A7S7LDU9-F1
#
_cell.length_a   1.000
_cell.length_b   1.000
_cell.length_c   1.000
_cell.angle_alpha   90.00
_cell.angle_beta   90.00
_cell.angle_gamma   90.00
#
_symmetry.space_group_name_H-M   'P 1'
#
loop_
_entity.id
_entity.type
_entity.pdbx_description
1 polymer ?
#
loop_
_entity_poly.entity_id
_entity_poly.type
_entity_poly.pdbx_seq_one_letter_code
_entity_poly.pdbx_strand_id
1 'polypeptide(L)'
;MEIVGKKRRRELGIDWSLVDISRFLLRISYIGTNYFGIAFQKDDKIPTIEGEIYKALLQLRLIKDIDSCDLVRCGRTDRGVHSAGNYISVNLRTRAKNLEPYNYMEMLNGVLPWDIRVIGYCEVRPDFSARFDCEYRLYKYFFPLNHERTKISKFPKIPPEQVPLMNVAAKQFLGTHDYRRFCKMDLKNRKNQTYIRTIYEFDINFVDENRTFAVATIKGSAFLWHQVRLMMGILFEIGQQKFNPEVITQMLTDVEQKNIAELSFQMATELGLVLWDCVFKEYDIQCNTNSLKTFLDESESLKLKASLYSFIGS
;
A
#
# COMPACT_ATOMS: atom_id res chain seq x y z
N MET A 1 -64.99 -12.08 -2.66
CA MET A 1 -64.31 -13.31 -3.15
C MET A 1 -63.21 -12.86 -4.10
N GLU A 2 -62.02 -12.64 -3.53
CA GLU A 2 -60.83 -13.51 -3.68
C GLU A 2 -60.17 -13.31 -5.05
N ILE A 3 -59.16 -12.44 -5.16
CA ILE A 3 -57.72 -12.67 -4.90
C ILE A 3 -57.19 -13.93 -5.59
N VAL A 4 -56.54 -13.75 -6.73
CA VAL A 4 -55.42 -14.57 -7.23
C VAL A 4 -54.53 -13.60 -8.02
N GLY A 5 -53.25 -13.35 -7.75
CA GLY A 5 -52.25 -13.99 -6.93
C GLY A 5 -50.92 -13.59 -7.56
N LYS A 6 -50.44 -12.36 -7.30
CA LYS A 6 -49.10 -11.93 -7.71
C LYS A 6 -48.10 -12.87 -7.02
N LYS A 7 -47.46 -13.76 -7.78
CA LYS A 7 -46.29 -14.53 -7.31
C LYS A 7 -45.22 -13.53 -6.85
N ARG A 8 -45.18 -13.25 -5.55
CA ARG A 8 -44.02 -12.66 -4.88
C ARG A 8 -42.86 -13.61 -5.11
N ARG A 9 -41.89 -13.23 -5.95
CA ARG A 9 -40.53 -13.81 -5.89
C ARG A 9 -40.09 -13.64 -4.43
N ARG A 10 -40.03 -14.74 -3.66
CA ARG A 10 -39.37 -14.72 -2.36
C ARG A 10 -37.89 -14.49 -2.66
N GLU A 11 -37.40 -13.28 -2.41
CA GLU A 11 -35.96 -13.08 -2.23
C GLU A 11 -35.58 -13.91 -1.00
N LEU A 12 -35.01 -15.09 -1.24
CA LEU A 12 -34.37 -15.88 -0.20
C LEU A 12 -33.15 -15.06 0.27
N GLY A 13 -33.39 -14.21 1.27
CA GLY A 13 -32.34 -13.55 2.03
C GLY A 13 -31.50 -14.58 2.76
N ILE A 14 -30.22 -14.29 2.94
CA ILE A 14 -29.35 -15.09 3.80
C ILE A 14 -29.75 -14.80 5.24
N ASP A 15 -30.05 -15.84 6.02
CA ASP A 15 -30.16 -15.72 7.47
C ASP A 15 -28.75 -15.70 8.08
N TRP A 16 -28.25 -14.50 8.35
CA TRP A 16 -26.91 -14.27 8.88
C TRP A 16 -26.69 -14.83 10.29
N SER A 17 -27.74 -15.23 11.01
CA SER A 17 -27.60 -15.89 12.32
C SER A 17 -27.14 -17.35 12.21
N LEU A 18 -27.28 -17.95 11.02
CA LEU A 18 -26.91 -19.34 10.72
C LEU A 18 -25.66 -19.44 9.86
N VAL A 19 -24.98 -18.31 9.63
CA VAL A 19 -23.80 -18.24 8.77
C VAL A 19 -22.53 -18.43 9.59
N ASP A 20 -21.71 -19.39 9.18
CA ASP A 20 -20.35 -19.51 9.68
C ASP A 20 -19.48 -18.37 9.13
N ILE A 21 -18.67 -17.77 10.01
CA ILE A 21 -17.78 -16.65 9.70
C ILE A 21 -16.38 -17.01 10.20
N SER A 22 -15.38 -16.82 9.35
CA SER A 22 -13.97 -16.96 9.70
C SER A 22 -13.18 -15.70 9.35
N ARG A 23 -12.02 -15.55 9.99
CA ARG A 23 -11.08 -14.45 9.71
C ARG A 23 -10.16 -14.85 8.56
N PHE A 24 -10.07 -13.99 7.55
CA PHE A 24 -9.18 -14.20 6.40
C PHE A 24 -8.19 -13.06 6.27
N LEU A 25 -7.00 -13.39 5.80
CA LEU A 25 -6.01 -12.44 5.30
C LEU A 25 -6.02 -12.50 3.78
N LEU A 26 -6.34 -11.37 3.14
CA LEU A 26 -6.36 -11.23 1.69
C LEU A 26 -5.16 -10.39 1.25
N ARG A 27 -4.38 -10.91 0.29
CA ARG A 27 -3.35 -10.15 -0.43
C ARG A 27 -4.00 -9.43 -1.60
N ILE A 28 -3.81 -8.12 -1.69
CA ILE A 28 -4.41 -7.26 -2.71
C ILE A 28 -3.35 -6.45 -3.46
N SER A 29 -3.60 -6.22 -4.75
CA SER A 29 -2.80 -5.39 -5.65
C SER A 29 -3.70 -4.39 -6.36
N TYR A 30 -3.22 -3.18 -6.60
CA TYR A 30 -4.01 -2.14 -7.25
C TYR A 30 -3.19 -1.02 -7.89
N ILE A 31 -3.79 -0.41 -8.92
CA ILE A 31 -3.31 0.84 -9.53
C ILE A 31 -4.02 2.01 -8.86
N GLY A 32 -3.30 2.79 -8.05
CA GLY A 32 -3.89 3.85 -7.21
C GLY A 32 -4.30 5.14 -7.94
N THR A 33 -3.98 5.30 -9.23
CA THR A 33 -4.13 6.55 -9.99
C THR A 33 -5.53 7.17 -9.87
N ASN A 34 -6.57 6.35 -10.01
CA ASN A 34 -7.97 6.79 -10.02
C ASN A 34 -8.60 6.87 -8.63
N TYR A 35 -7.83 6.58 -7.57
CA TYR A 35 -8.34 6.40 -6.22
C TYR A 35 -7.74 7.41 -5.24
N PHE A 36 -8.54 7.84 -4.27
CA PHE A 36 -8.14 8.75 -3.20
C PHE A 36 -7.46 8.01 -2.03
N GLY A 37 -6.62 7.03 -2.39
CA GLY A 37 -5.93 6.13 -1.47
C GLY A 37 -6.74 4.89 -1.14
N ILE A 38 -6.15 4.00 -0.34
CA ILE A 38 -6.81 2.76 0.08
C ILE A 38 -7.99 2.99 1.01
N ALA A 39 -7.89 4.03 1.85
CA ALA A 39 -8.74 4.18 3.01
C ALA A 39 -10.18 4.56 2.66
N PHE A 40 -11.14 3.72 3.06
CA PHE A 40 -12.57 4.00 2.92
C PHE A 40 -12.95 5.35 3.53
N GLN A 41 -13.84 6.05 2.83
CA GLN A 41 -14.44 7.30 3.24
C GLN A 41 -15.95 7.16 3.09
N LYS A 42 -16.73 7.67 4.05
CA LYS A 42 -18.20 7.55 4.04
C LYS A 42 -18.88 8.36 2.92
N ASP A 43 -18.13 9.20 2.21
CA ASP A 43 -18.63 9.90 1.03
C ASP A 43 -18.45 9.01 -0.20
N ASP A 44 -19.56 8.43 -0.68
CA ASP A 44 -19.59 7.49 -1.80
C ASP A 44 -19.08 8.09 -3.13
N LYS A 45 -18.92 9.42 -3.21
CA LYS A 45 -18.38 10.09 -4.41
C LYS A 45 -16.86 9.99 -4.51
N ILE A 46 -16.18 9.57 -3.45
CA ILE A 46 -14.71 9.49 -3.40
C ILE A 46 -14.30 8.02 -3.60
N PRO A 47 -13.82 7.63 -4.80
CA PRO A 47 -13.40 6.26 -5.04
C PRO A 47 -12.15 5.94 -4.20
N THR A 48 -12.23 4.86 -3.43
CA THR A 48 -11.14 4.34 -2.59
C THR A 48 -11.07 2.83 -2.78
N ILE A 49 -9.88 2.25 -2.61
CA ILE A 49 -9.68 0.81 -2.84
C ILE A 49 -10.58 -0.02 -1.93
N GLU A 50 -10.67 0.33 -0.63
CA GLU A 50 -11.59 -0.37 0.28
C GLU A 50 -13.05 -0.16 -0.05
N GLY A 51 -13.44 1.01 -0.58
CA GLY A 51 -14.80 1.24 -1.06
C GLY A 51 -15.21 0.23 -2.12
N GLU A 52 -14.34 -0.02 -3.11
CA GLU A 52 -14.58 -1.03 -4.14
C GLU A 52 -14.56 -2.47 -3.57
N ILE A 53 -13.67 -2.75 -2.62
CA ILE A 53 -13.65 -4.05 -1.93
C ILE A 53 -14.94 -4.28 -1.13
N TYR A 54 -15.44 -3.28 -0.39
CA TYR A 54 -16.71 -3.39 0.32
C TYR A 54 -17.88 -3.64 -0.62
N LYS A 55 -17.96 -2.92 -1.75
CA LYS A 55 -18.97 -3.14 -2.78
C LYS A 55 -18.94 -4.60 -3.28
N ALA A 56 -17.75 -5.12 -3.59
CA ALA A 56 -17.57 -6.50 -4.03
C ALA A 56 -18.00 -7.52 -2.96
N LEU A 57 -17.57 -7.32 -1.70
CA LEU A 57 -17.92 -8.19 -0.57
C LEU A 57 -19.44 -8.23 -0.32
N LEU A 58 -20.12 -7.07 -0.40
CA LEU A 58 -21.57 -6.98 -0.25
C LEU A 58 -22.31 -7.62 -1.43
N GLN A 59 -21.88 -7.35 -2.66
CA GLN A 59 -22.47 -7.90 -3.88
C GLN A 59 -22.42 -9.44 -3.89
N LEU A 60 -21.29 -10.02 -3.48
CA LEU A 60 -21.10 -11.47 -3.36
C LEU A 60 -21.71 -12.07 -2.09
N ARG A 61 -22.29 -11.22 -1.24
CA ARG A 61 -22.81 -11.58 0.08
C ARG A 61 -21.79 -12.33 0.92
N LEU A 62 -20.53 -11.90 0.89
CA LEU A 62 -19.46 -12.43 1.73
C LEU A 62 -19.45 -11.77 3.11
N ILE A 63 -20.03 -10.57 3.22
CA ILE A 63 -20.26 -9.85 4.47
C ILE A 63 -21.73 -9.42 4.56
N LYS A 64 -22.23 -9.27 5.79
CA LYS A 64 -23.58 -8.75 6.05
C LYS A 64 -23.65 -7.25 5.79
N ASP A 65 -22.71 -6.52 6.39
CA ASP A 65 -22.55 -5.09 6.32
C ASP A 65 -21.08 -4.71 6.57
N ILE A 66 -20.75 -3.44 6.31
CA ILE A 66 -19.38 -2.90 6.44
C ILE A 66 -18.93 -2.92 7.90
N ASP A 67 -19.84 -2.62 8.84
CA ASP A 67 -19.51 -2.43 10.25
C ASP A 67 -19.21 -3.77 10.95
N SER A 68 -19.80 -4.87 10.51
CA SER A 68 -19.62 -6.20 11.14
C SER A 68 -18.41 -6.99 10.63
N CYS A 69 -17.79 -6.59 9.52
CA CYS A 69 -16.75 -7.41 8.87
C CYS A 69 -15.33 -7.21 9.43
N ASP A 70 -15.13 -6.24 10.33
CA ASP A 70 -13.85 -5.93 10.98
C ASP A 70 -12.66 -5.86 9.99
N LEU A 71 -12.84 -5.18 8.86
CA LEU A 71 -11.78 -5.06 7.87
C LEU A 71 -10.63 -4.18 8.42
N VAL A 72 -9.44 -4.75 8.52
CA VAL A 72 -8.22 -4.07 8.94
C VAL A 72 -7.18 -4.11 7.83
N ARG A 73 -6.71 -2.93 7.39
CA ARG A 73 -5.65 -2.81 6.37
C ARG A 73 -4.25 -2.88 6.96
N CYS A 74 -3.33 -3.49 6.21
CA CYS A 74 -1.92 -3.56 6.58
C CYS A 74 -1.18 -2.24 6.36
N GLY A 75 -1.13 -1.77 5.11
CA GLY A 75 -0.47 -0.53 4.71
C GLY A 75 -1.47 0.53 4.29
N ARG A 76 -1.44 1.72 4.91
CA ARG A 76 -2.20 2.86 4.39
C ARG A 76 -1.42 3.52 3.26
N THR A 77 -1.98 3.50 2.05
CA THR A 77 -1.47 4.21 0.88
C THR A 77 -2.24 5.52 0.68
N ASP A 78 -1.53 6.57 0.31
CA ASP A 78 -2.11 7.88 -0.02
C ASP A 78 -2.74 7.88 -1.42
N ARG A 79 -3.45 8.95 -1.77
CA ARG A 79 -3.99 9.17 -3.12
C ARG A 79 -2.91 8.99 -4.19
N GLY A 80 -3.26 8.24 -5.24
CA GLY A 80 -2.36 7.98 -6.38
C GLY A 80 -1.27 6.93 -6.13
N VAL A 81 -1.08 6.44 -4.90
CA VAL A 81 -0.04 5.46 -4.59
C VAL A 81 -0.50 4.05 -5.00
N HIS A 82 0.35 3.34 -5.72
CA HIS A 82 0.09 1.97 -6.17
C HIS A 82 0.45 0.95 -5.08
N SER A 83 -0.05 -0.28 -5.22
CA SER A 83 0.44 -1.40 -4.43
C SER A 83 0.52 -2.69 -5.24
N ALA A 84 1.65 -3.37 -5.15
CA ALA A 84 1.85 -4.70 -5.69
C ALA A 84 1.47 -5.82 -4.69
N GLY A 85 1.38 -5.49 -3.41
CA GLY A 85 1.16 -6.44 -2.32
C GLY A 85 0.80 -5.74 -1.00
N ASN A 86 -0.42 -5.21 -0.94
CA ASN A 86 -1.01 -4.81 0.34
C ASN A 86 -1.84 -5.99 0.88
N TYR A 87 -2.26 -5.88 2.13
CA TYR A 87 -3.04 -6.92 2.78
C TYR A 87 -4.19 -6.31 3.57
N ILE A 88 -5.30 -7.03 3.63
CA ILE A 88 -6.41 -6.74 4.53
C ILE A 88 -6.76 -8.01 5.30
N SER A 89 -7.02 -7.90 6.59
CA SER A 89 -7.68 -8.95 7.36
C SER A 89 -9.15 -8.62 7.48
N VAL A 90 -10.04 -9.59 7.26
CA VAL A 90 -11.48 -9.37 7.19
C VAL A 90 -12.25 -10.64 7.58
N ASN A 91 -13.41 -10.46 8.22
CA ASN A 91 -14.32 -11.56 8.56
C ASN A 91 -15.21 -11.86 7.36
N LEU A 92 -15.15 -13.09 6.85
CA LEU A 92 -15.90 -13.53 5.68
C LEU A 92 -16.79 -14.72 6.02
N ARG A 93 -17.97 -14.74 5.39
CA ARG A 93 -18.85 -15.91 5.36
C ARG A 93 -18.12 -17.09 4.73
N THR A 94 -18.15 -18.23 5.41
CA THR A 94 -17.65 -19.50 4.91
C THR A 94 -18.80 -20.42 4.47
N ARG A 95 -18.45 -21.57 3.87
CA ARG A 95 -19.40 -22.67 3.67
C ARG A 95 -19.34 -23.60 4.88
N ALA A 96 -20.39 -24.40 5.04
CA ALA A 96 -20.39 -25.49 6.00
C ALA A 96 -19.16 -26.38 5.78
N LYS A 97 -18.56 -26.86 6.88
CA LYS A 97 -17.27 -27.58 6.89
C LYS A 97 -17.19 -28.83 6.00
N ASN A 98 -18.34 -29.37 5.60
CA ASN A 98 -18.45 -30.53 4.72
C ASN A 98 -18.50 -30.18 3.22
N LEU A 99 -18.45 -28.90 2.87
CA LEU A 99 -18.42 -28.42 1.48
C LEU A 99 -17.05 -27.84 1.14
N GLU A 100 -16.70 -27.90 -0.15
CA GLU A 100 -15.50 -27.23 -0.66
C GLU A 100 -15.52 -25.73 -0.32
N PRO A 101 -14.41 -25.16 0.18
CA PRO A 101 -14.32 -23.74 0.49
C PRO A 101 -14.62 -22.84 -0.70
N TYR A 102 -15.05 -21.60 -0.44
CA TYR A 102 -15.14 -20.60 -1.50
C TYR A 102 -13.75 -20.32 -2.08
N ASN A 103 -13.69 -20.17 -3.41
CA ASN A 103 -12.57 -19.52 -4.07
C ASN A 103 -12.75 -18.00 -4.00
N TYR A 104 -12.40 -17.39 -2.87
CA TYR A 104 -12.61 -15.95 -2.65
C TYR A 104 -11.91 -15.09 -3.69
N MET A 105 -10.73 -15.52 -4.16
CA MET A 105 -9.97 -14.79 -5.17
C MET A 105 -10.74 -14.70 -6.50
N GLU A 106 -11.23 -15.83 -7.02
CA GLU A 106 -12.00 -15.86 -8.27
C GLU A 106 -13.31 -15.09 -8.14
N MET A 107 -14.02 -15.28 -7.02
CA MET A 107 -15.27 -14.58 -6.76
C MET A 107 -15.08 -13.06 -6.73
N LEU A 108 -14.10 -12.57 -5.95
CA LEU A 108 -13.83 -11.14 -5.79
C LEU A 108 -13.32 -10.52 -7.09
N ASN A 109 -12.36 -11.16 -7.77
CA ASN A 109 -11.85 -10.65 -9.05
C ASN A 109 -12.89 -10.64 -10.17
N GLY A 110 -13.92 -11.48 -10.08
CA GLY A 110 -15.04 -11.48 -11.03
C GLY A 110 -15.95 -10.25 -10.95
N VAL A 111 -15.91 -9.48 -9.85
CA VAL A 111 -16.74 -8.29 -9.64
C VAL A 111 -15.95 -7.01 -9.37
N LEU A 112 -14.68 -7.13 -8.96
CA LEU A 112 -13.80 -5.99 -8.74
C LEU A 112 -13.46 -5.28 -10.07
N PRO A 113 -13.27 -3.95 -10.05
CA PRO A 113 -12.69 -3.21 -11.17
C PRO A 113 -11.37 -3.82 -11.63
N TRP A 114 -11.01 -3.65 -12.91
CA TRP A 114 -9.84 -4.31 -13.49
C TRP A 114 -8.51 -3.90 -12.84
N ASP A 115 -8.47 -2.72 -12.22
CA ASP A 115 -7.32 -2.10 -11.58
C ASP A 115 -7.20 -2.40 -10.08
N ILE A 116 -8.05 -3.31 -9.55
CA ILE A 116 -7.96 -3.87 -8.19
C ILE A 116 -8.05 -5.40 -8.28
N ARG A 117 -7.09 -6.10 -7.68
CA ARG A 117 -7.02 -7.56 -7.67
C ARG A 117 -6.79 -8.11 -6.28
N VAL A 118 -7.56 -9.13 -5.91
CA VAL A 118 -7.18 -10.08 -4.87
C VAL A 118 -6.26 -11.10 -5.51
N ILE A 119 -5.07 -11.26 -4.97
CA ILE A 119 -4.00 -12.07 -5.57
C ILE A 119 -3.62 -13.26 -4.69
N GLY A 120 -4.21 -13.37 -3.49
CA GLY A 120 -4.07 -14.52 -2.62
C GLY A 120 -4.92 -14.37 -1.36
N TYR A 121 -5.19 -15.47 -0.67
CA TYR A 121 -5.87 -15.46 0.61
C TYR A 121 -5.51 -16.67 1.47
N CYS A 122 -5.61 -16.53 2.79
CA CYS A 122 -5.60 -17.64 3.73
C CYS A 122 -6.55 -17.36 4.91
N GLU A 123 -7.06 -18.43 5.52
CA GLU A 123 -7.75 -18.33 6.81
C GLU A 123 -6.70 -18.12 7.92
N VAL A 124 -6.99 -17.25 8.88
CA VAL A 124 -6.08 -16.86 9.96
C VAL A 124 -6.79 -16.93 11.31
N ARG A 125 -6.06 -16.80 12.41
CA ARG A 125 -6.65 -16.79 13.76
C ARG A 125 -7.69 -15.65 13.91
N PRO A 126 -8.77 -15.84 14.70
CA PRO A 126 -9.88 -14.88 14.78
C PRO A 126 -9.47 -13.46 15.18
N ASP A 127 -8.42 -13.31 15.97
CA ASP A 127 -7.88 -12.05 16.48
C ASP A 127 -6.74 -11.47 15.61
N PHE A 128 -6.45 -12.08 14.46
CA PHE A 128 -5.40 -11.61 13.55
C PHE A 128 -5.73 -10.22 12.97
N SER A 129 -4.71 -9.37 12.95
CA SER A 129 -4.73 -8.04 12.41
C SER A 129 -3.63 -7.88 11.36
N ALA A 130 -4.04 -7.68 10.09
CA ALA A 130 -3.09 -7.39 9.02
C ALA A 130 -2.22 -6.13 9.33
N ARG A 131 -2.69 -5.24 10.21
CA ARG A 131 -1.93 -4.06 10.63
C ARG A 131 -0.88 -4.39 11.69
N PHE A 132 -1.30 -5.05 12.77
CA PHE A 132 -0.51 -5.18 14.00
C PHE A 132 0.39 -6.42 13.99
N ASP A 133 -0.01 -7.48 13.28
CA ASP A 133 0.79 -8.71 13.13
C ASP A 133 1.77 -8.64 11.94
N CYS A 134 1.77 -7.51 11.21
CA CYS A 134 2.74 -7.26 10.15
C CYS A 134 4.11 -6.93 10.74
N GLU A 135 5.11 -7.72 10.37
CA GLU A 135 6.51 -7.56 10.82
C GLU A 135 7.20 -6.39 10.15
N TYR A 136 7.07 -6.30 8.83
CA TYR A 136 7.65 -5.22 8.07
C TYR A 136 6.90 -5.00 6.76
N ARG A 137 7.03 -3.76 6.27
CA ARG A 137 6.49 -3.30 5.00
C ARG A 137 7.66 -2.97 4.09
N LEU A 138 7.54 -3.37 2.84
CA LEU A 138 8.51 -3.13 1.79
C LEU A 138 7.91 -2.16 0.78
N TYR A 139 8.57 -1.02 0.60
CA TYR A 139 8.24 -0.05 -0.44
C TYR A 139 9.32 -0.06 -1.51
N LYS A 140 8.90 0.17 -2.75
CA LYS A 140 9.80 0.58 -3.83
C LYS A 140 9.43 1.97 -4.30
N TYR A 141 10.44 2.80 -4.54
CA TYR A 141 10.28 4.12 -5.12
C TYR A 141 11.05 4.20 -6.43
N PHE A 142 10.36 4.22 -7.55
CA PHE A 142 10.94 4.32 -8.89
C PHE A 142 11.04 5.77 -9.32
N PHE A 143 12.16 6.15 -9.95
CA PHE A 143 12.34 7.51 -10.45
C PHE A 143 13.26 7.53 -11.69
N PRO A 144 12.95 8.40 -12.67
CA PRO A 144 13.81 8.63 -13.83
C PRO A 144 15.09 9.38 -13.43
N LEU A 145 16.15 9.13 -14.19
CA LEU A 145 17.43 9.82 -14.13
C LEU A 145 17.63 10.64 -15.39
N ASN A 146 18.39 11.74 -15.27
CA ASN A 146 18.85 12.59 -16.38
C ASN A 146 17.79 12.98 -17.45
N HIS A 147 16.51 12.96 -17.10
CA HIS A 147 15.43 13.23 -18.07
C HIS A 147 15.38 14.73 -18.41
N GLU A 148 15.13 15.06 -19.68
CA GLU A 148 14.92 16.45 -20.10
C GLU A 148 13.69 17.05 -19.40
N ARG A 149 13.73 18.31 -19.00
CA ARG A 149 12.63 18.93 -18.24
C ARG A 149 11.39 19.06 -19.13
N THR A 150 10.51 18.07 -19.15
CA THR A 150 9.17 18.18 -19.74
C THR A 150 8.24 18.90 -18.77
N LYS A 151 7.18 19.54 -19.30
CA LYS A 151 6.15 20.22 -18.49
C LYS A 151 5.38 19.28 -17.53
N ILE A 152 5.57 17.96 -17.66
CA ILE A 152 4.84 16.89 -16.95
C ILE A 152 5.71 16.21 -15.88
N SER A 153 7.05 16.38 -15.91
CA SER A 153 7.96 15.70 -14.98
C SER A 153 7.82 16.26 -13.56
N LYS A 154 7.08 15.55 -12.70
CA LYS A 154 7.07 15.77 -11.24
C LYS A 154 8.36 15.32 -10.55
N PHE A 155 9.29 14.71 -11.27
CA PHE A 155 10.57 14.22 -10.76
C PHE A 155 11.69 15.24 -10.97
N PRO A 156 12.64 15.36 -10.02
CA PRO A 156 13.83 16.19 -10.17
C PRO A 156 14.81 15.54 -11.14
N LYS A 157 15.63 16.36 -11.80
CA LYS A 157 16.74 15.87 -12.63
C LYS A 157 17.89 15.44 -11.71
N ILE A 158 18.16 14.14 -11.68
CA ILE A 158 19.29 13.54 -10.95
C ILE A 158 20.30 12.99 -11.95
N PRO A 159 21.56 13.46 -11.94
CA PRO A 159 22.63 12.85 -12.72
C PRO A 159 22.92 11.43 -12.21
N PRO A 160 23.11 10.41 -13.09
CA PRO A 160 23.35 9.03 -12.67
C PRO A 160 24.56 8.86 -11.73
N GLU A 161 25.59 9.69 -11.88
CA GLU A 161 26.78 9.72 -11.02
C GLU A 161 26.48 10.11 -9.56
N GLN A 162 25.33 10.72 -9.28
CA GLN A 162 24.91 11.09 -7.93
C GLN A 162 24.14 9.97 -7.21
N VAL A 163 23.69 8.93 -7.94
CA VAL A 163 22.96 7.80 -7.33
C VAL A 163 23.79 7.06 -6.26
N PRO A 164 25.11 6.79 -6.46
CA PRO A 164 25.94 6.24 -5.39
C PRO A 164 25.97 7.12 -4.12
N LEU A 165 26.05 8.45 -4.27
CA LEU A 165 26.01 9.38 -3.13
C LEU A 165 24.65 9.30 -2.41
N MET A 166 23.55 9.29 -3.17
CA MET A 166 22.21 9.13 -2.60
C MET A 166 22.08 7.79 -1.86
N ASN A 167 22.65 6.70 -2.37
CA ASN A 167 22.63 5.41 -1.72
C ASN A 167 23.40 5.44 -0.38
N VAL A 168 24.58 6.08 -0.34
CA VAL A 168 25.34 6.29 0.89
C VAL A 168 24.54 7.12 1.90
N ALA A 169 23.91 8.21 1.44
CA ALA A 169 23.06 9.05 2.29
C ALA A 169 21.85 8.28 2.85
N ALA A 170 21.22 7.42 2.04
CA ALA A 170 20.09 6.60 2.45
C ALA A 170 20.42 5.65 3.61
N LYS A 171 21.67 5.20 3.73
CA LYS A 171 22.12 4.34 4.83
C LYS A 171 22.01 5.01 6.21
N GLN A 172 21.99 6.34 6.27
CA GLN A 172 21.85 7.06 7.54
C GLN A 172 20.46 6.87 8.17
N PHE A 173 19.45 6.46 7.41
CA PHE A 173 18.13 6.13 7.94
C PHE A 173 18.06 4.76 8.61
N LEU A 174 19.05 3.88 8.42
CA LEU A 174 19.00 2.53 8.98
C LEU A 174 19.01 2.54 10.52
N GLY A 175 18.28 1.59 11.10
CA GLY A 175 18.10 1.49 12.55
C GLY A 175 16.84 2.20 13.05
N THR A 176 16.80 2.42 14.36
CA THR A 176 15.64 2.97 15.06
C THR A 176 15.87 4.43 15.39
N HIS A 177 15.06 5.31 14.81
CA HIS A 177 15.20 6.76 14.95
C HIS A 177 13.85 7.44 15.17
N ASP A 178 13.90 8.70 15.57
CA ASP A 178 12.74 9.57 15.56
C ASP A 178 12.54 10.23 14.19
N TYR A 179 11.41 9.93 13.56
CA TYR A 179 11.07 10.38 12.22
C TYR A 179 10.09 11.57 12.19
N ARG A 180 9.94 12.34 13.29
CA ARG A 180 9.08 13.54 13.33
C ARG A 180 9.31 14.49 12.16
N ARG A 181 10.57 14.66 11.74
CA ARG A 181 10.97 15.56 10.66
C ARG A 181 10.81 14.98 9.26
N PHE A 182 10.55 13.68 9.19
CA PHE A 182 10.28 12.95 7.97
C PHE A 182 8.85 12.43 8.00
N CYS A 183 7.90 13.18 8.54
CA CYS A 183 6.48 12.84 8.42
C CYS A 183 5.65 14.11 8.41
N LYS A 184 4.42 14.03 7.90
CA LYS A 184 3.43 15.05 8.20
C LYS A 184 2.76 14.73 9.53
N MET A 185 2.52 15.77 10.32
CA MET A 185 1.79 15.64 11.57
C MET A 185 0.34 15.27 11.30
N ASP A 186 -0.11 14.17 11.90
CA ASP A 186 -1.53 13.83 11.96
C ASP A 186 -2.18 14.55 13.15
N LEU A 187 -2.74 15.72 12.88
CA LEU A 187 -3.37 16.56 13.90
C LEU A 187 -4.51 15.85 14.64
N LYS A 188 -5.14 14.82 14.05
CA LYS A 188 -6.26 14.08 14.65
C LYS A 188 -5.80 13.04 15.67
N ASN A 189 -4.59 12.48 15.50
CA ASN A 189 -4.07 11.37 16.33
C ASN A 189 -2.89 11.77 17.25
N ARG A 190 -2.68 13.08 17.46
CA ARG A 190 -1.50 13.65 18.12
C ARG A 190 -1.17 13.08 19.51
N LYS A 191 -2.19 12.66 20.29
CA LYS A 191 -1.99 12.28 21.71
C LYS A 191 -1.31 10.92 21.92
N ASN A 192 -1.39 9.99 20.94
CA ASN A 192 -0.90 8.61 21.09
C ASN A 192 0.13 8.20 20.02
N GLN A 193 0.66 9.15 19.24
CA GLN A 193 1.55 8.83 18.13
C GLN A 193 3.01 8.89 18.57
N THR A 194 3.66 7.73 18.63
CA THR A 194 5.12 7.65 18.61
C THR A 194 5.63 7.88 17.19
N TYR A 195 6.71 8.64 17.07
CA TYR A 195 7.40 8.90 15.82
C TYR A 195 8.66 8.03 15.65
N ILE A 196 8.91 7.14 16.61
CA ILE A 196 10.02 6.21 16.54
C ILE A 196 9.67 5.11 15.53
N ARG A 197 10.54 4.91 14.53
CA ARG A 197 10.41 3.82 13.54
C ARG A 197 11.75 3.17 13.32
N THR A 198 11.72 1.92 12.87
CA THR A 198 12.91 1.17 12.51
C THR A 198 12.93 0.91 11.01
N ILE A 199 14.00 1.35 10.34
CA ILE A 199 14.28 1.02 8.95
C ILE A 199 15.35 -0.07 8.93
N TYR A 200 15.03 -1.18 8.28
CA TYR A 200 15.89 -2.35 8.17
C TYR A 200 16.74 -2.33 6.89
N GLU A 201 16.21 -1.77 5.81
CA GLU A 201 16.86 -1.70 4.50
C GLU A 201 16.49 -0.37 3.83
N PHE A 202 17.47 0.24 3.19
CA PHE A 202 17.28 1.41 2.34
C PHE A 202 18.40 1.41 1.29
N ASP A 203 18.09 0.89 0.12
CA ASP A 203 19.04 0.67 -0.97
C ASP A 203 18.56 1.36 -2.23
N ILE A 204 19.45 2.06 -2.93
CA ILE A 204 19.16 2.72 -4.20
C ILE A 204 20.04 2.10 -5.28
N ASN A 205 19.39 1.51 -6.29
CA ASN A 205 20.05 0.81 -7.38
C ASN A 205 19.53 1.29 -8.74
N PHE A 206 20.34 1.18 -9.78
CA PHE A 206 19.88 1.34 -11.15
C PHE A 206 18.94 0.20 -11.55
N VAL A 207 17.91 0.52 -12.33
CA VAL A 207 16.97 -0.49 -12.86
C VAL A 207 17.50 -1.11 -14.15
N ASP A 208 18.24 -0.32 -14.93
CA ASP A 208 18.73 -0.67 -16.25
C ASP A 208 20.23 -0.34 -16.41
N GLU A 209 20.90 -1.04 -17.33
CA GLU A 209 22.32 -0.83 -17.64
C GLU A 209 22.60 0.57 -18.21
N ASN A 210 21.63 1.14 -18.91
CA ASN A 210 21.72 2.49 -19.49
C ASN A 210 21.55 3.60 -18.43
N ARG A 211 21.29 3.23 -17.17
CA ARG A 211 21.13 4.13 -16.02
C ARG A 211 20.10 5.23 -16.27
N THR A 212 19.00 4.87 -16.93
CA THR A 212 17.87 5.77 -17.20
C THR A 212 16.90 5.83 -16.04
N PHE A 213 16.83 4.77 -15.23
CA PHE A 213 16.00 4.70 -14.04
C PHE A 213 16.76 4.18 -12.83
N ALA A 214 16.29 4.61 -11.66
CA ALA A 214 16.71 4.06 -10.38
C ALA A 214 15.49 3.65 -9.54
N VAL A 215 15.73 2.72 -8.63
CA VAL A 215 14.76 2.24 -7.65
C VAL A 215 15.37 2.30 -6.26
N ALA A 216 14.64 2.95 -5.34
CA ALA A 216 14.91 2.84 -3.92
C ALA A 216 14.05 1.73 -3.31
N THR A 217 14.67 0.77 -2.63
CA THR A 217 14.02 -0.29 -1.86
C THR A 217 14.09 0.08 -0.38
N ILE A 218 12.93 0.22 0.27
CA ILE A 218 12.83 0.65 1.67
C ILE A 218 12.04 -0.39 2.46
N LYS A 219 12.70 -1.04 3.42
CA LYS A 219 12.11 -2.00 4.34
C LYS A 219 12.08 -1.42 5.74
N GLY A 220 10.92 -1.40 6.38
CA GLY A 220 10.79 -0.89 7.75
C GLY A 220 9.65 -1.55 8.51
N SER A 221 9.70 -1.46 9.84
CA SER A 221 8.67 -2.05 10.71
C SER A 221 7.30 -1.43 10.46
N ALA A 222 7.25 -0.10 10.44
CA ALA A 222 6.11 0.69 10.05
C ALA A 222 6.57 2.05 9.52
N PHE A 223 5.66 2.77 8.85
CA PHE A 223 5.94 4.10 8.32
C PHE A 223 4.90 5.09 8.82
N LEU A 224 5.35 6.30 9.13
CA LEU A 224 4.51 7.46 9.44
C LEU A 224 3.92 8.05 8.15
N TRP A 225 2.95 8.94 8.32
CA TRP A 225 2.30 9.59 7.20
C TRP A 225 3.32 10.37 6.35
N HIS A 226 3.36 10.05 5.05
CA HIS A 226 4.32 10.55 4.06
C HIS A 226 5.80 10.26 4.32
N GLN A 227 6.15 9.35 5.23
CA GLN A 227 7.55 9.18 5.62
C GLN A 227 8.48 8.81 4.49
N VAL A 228 8.12 7.80 3.69
CA VAL A 228 8.93 7.38 2.54
C VAL A 228 9.16 8.52 1.55
N ARG A 229 8.12 9.32 1.27
CA ARG A 229 8.21 10.43 0.31
C ARG A 229 9.06 11.59 0.83
N LEU A 230 9.08 11.83 2.13
CA LEU A 230 9.94 12.84 2.74
C LEU A 230 11.40 12.38 2.79
N MET A 231 11.66 11.11 3.14
CA MET A 231 13.01 10.54 3.04
C MET A 231 13.54 10.60 1.60
N MET A 232 12.72 10.24 0.61
CA MET A 232 13.09 10.40 -0.80
C MET A 232 13.28 11.86 -1.21
N GLY A 233 12.46 12.78 -0.67
CA GLY A 233 12.58 14.22 -0.94
C GLY A 233 13.97 14.76 -0.61
N ILE A 234 14.46 14.51 0.61
CA ILE A 234 15.81 14.97 1.00
C ILE A 234 16.91 14.28 0.18
N LEU A 235 16.75 12.99 -0.14
CA LEU A 235 17.70 12.27 -0.99
C LEU A 235 17.78 12.86 -2.40
N PHE A 236 16.66 13.34 -2.95
CA PHE A 236 16.68 14.06 -4.22
C PHE A 236 17.36 15.41 -4.14
N GLU A 237 17.23 16.15 -3.04
CA GLU A 237 17.97 17.41 -2.89
C GLU A 237 19.47 17.16 -2.72
N ILE A 238 19.86 16.06 -2.05
CA ILE A 238 21.27 15.60 -1.98
C ILE A 238 21.77 15.17 -3.37
N GLY A 239 20.97 14.43 -4.14
CA GLY A 239 21.31 14.04 -5.51
C GLY A 239 21.40 15.23 -6.48
N GLN A 240 20.77 16.37 -6.15
CA GLN A 240 20.94 17.66 -6.84
C GLN A 240 22.05 18.52 -6.23
N GLN A 241 22.81 18.00 -5.26
CA GLN A 241 23.89 18.67 -4.54
C GLN A 241 23.47 19.96 -3.80
N LYS A 242 22.18 20.08 -3.43
CA LYS A 242 21.68 21.23 -2.64
C LYS A 242 21.88 21.04 -1.14
N PHE A 243 22.04 19.80 -0.69
CA PHE A 243 22.40 19.47 0.68
C PHE A 243 23.51 18.43 0.70
N ASN A 244 24.32 18.46 1.76
CA ASN A 244 25.28 17.41 2.05
C ASN A 244 24.59 16.25 2.78
N PRO A 245 25.06 15.00 2.63
CA PRO A 245 24.45 13.82 3.27
C PRO A 245 24.27 13.93 4.78
N GLU A 246 25.15 14.64 5.49
CA GLU A 246 25.14 14.76 6.96
C GLU A 246 23.86 15.41 7.50
N VAL A 247 23.12 16.14 6.64
CA VAL A 247 21.83 16.75 6.99
C VAL A 247 20.83 15.70 7.50
N ILE A 248 20.88 14.47 7.00
CA ILE A 248 19.95 13.40 7.42
C ILE A 248 20.17 13.08 8.89
N THR A 249 21.43 12.80 9.28
CA THR A 249 21.78 12.52 10.68
C THR A 249 21.44 13.71 11.60
N GLN A 250 21.68 14.95 11.16
CA GLN A 250 21.28 16.14 11.91
C GLN A 250 19.76 16.20 12.14
N MET A 251 18.96 15.90 11.11
CA MET A 251 17.51 15.89 11.21
C MET A 251 16.96 14.74 12.07
N LEU A 252 17.65 13.61 12.14
CA LEU A 252 17.26 12.47 12.99
C LEU A 252 17.65 12.68 14.47
N THR A 253 18.69 13.48 14.75
CA THR A 253 19.26 13.65 16.10
C THR A 253 18.85 14.94 16.80
N ASP A 254 18.54 16.01 16.08
CA ASP A 254 18.14 17.29 16.70
C ASP A 254 16.69 17.23 17.21
N VAL A 255 16.55 16.86 18.48
CA VAL A 255 15.25 16.73 19.16
C VAL A 255 14.68 18.09 19.59
N GLU A 256 15.53 19.11 19.79
CA GLU A 256 15.14 20.38 20.43
C GLU A 256 14.48 21.39 19.48
N GLN A 257 14.46 21.14 18.17
CA GLN A 257 13.79 21.99 17.16
C GLN A 257 14.35 23.42 17.06
N LYS A 258 15.48 23.72 17.72
CA LYS A 258 15.93 25.12 17.92
C LYS A 258 16.55 25.77 16.68
N ASN A 259 17.11 25.00 15.73
CA ASN A 259 17.94 25.56 14.65
C ASN A 259 17.53 25.19 13.22
N ILE A 260 16.35 24.61 12.99
CA ILE A 260 16.02 23.98 11.70
C ILE A 260 14.70 24.48 11.08
N ALA A 261 14.19 25.64 11.51
CA ALA A 261 13.10 26.32 10.81
C ALA A 261 13.43 26.63 9.33
N GLU A 262 14.70 26.48 8.91
CA GLU A 262 15.20 26.78 7.57
C GLU A 262 15.36 25.57 6.62
N LEU A 263 15.30 24.32 7.10
CA LEU A 263 15.47 23.14 6.21
C LEU A 263 14.12 22.67 5.65
N SER A 264 13.53 23.46 4.75
CA SER A 264 12.40 23.00 3.94
C SER A 264 12.91 22.33 2.66
N PHE A 265 12.49 21.09 2.41
CA PHE A 265 12.71 20.41 1.14
C PHE A 265 11.40 19.90 0.55
N GLN A 266 11.40 19.66 -0.77
CA GLN A 266 10.22 19.22 -1.47
C GLN A 266 9.96 17.73 -1.19
N MET A 267 8.74 17.40 -0.75
CA MET A 267 8.29 16.02 -0.65
C MET A 267 8.26 15.38 -2.04
N ALA A 268 8.82 14.18 -2.18
CA ALA A 268 8.82 13.44 -3.43
C ALA A 268 7.40 13.17 -3.94
N THR A 269 7.21 13.08 -5.26
CA THR A 269 5.89 12.78 -5.86
C THR A 269 5.39 11.38 -5.45
N GLU A 270 4.08 11.20 -5.40
CA GLU A 270 3.40 9.91 -5.18
C GLU A 270 3.64 8.93 -6.32
N LEU A 271 3.90 9.43 -7.53
CA LEU A 271 3.94 8.61 -8.76
C LEU A 271 4.93 7.47 -8.62
N GLY A 272 6.14 7.71 -8.12
CA GLY A 272 7.16 6.67 -7.99
C GLY A 272 6.91 5.64 -6.88
N LEU A 273 5.99 5.90 -5.96
CA LEU A 273 5.85 5.10 -4.73
C LEU A 273 4.91 3.91 -4.95
N VAL A 274 5.42 2.72 -4.63
CA VAL A 274 4.67 1.47 -4.66
C VAL A 274 4.85 0.75 -3.32
N LEU A 275 3.75 0.41 -2.64
CA LEU A 275 3.80 -0.58 -1.56
C LEU A 275 4.00 -1.97 -2.19
N TRP A 276 5.20 -2.52 -2.03
CA TRP A 276 5.64 -3.72 -2.72
C TRP A 276 5.17 -5.01 -2.04
N ASP A 277 5.37 -5.11 -0.72
CA ASP A 277 4.90 -6.26 0.05
C ASP A 277 4.77 -5.93 1.54
N CYS A 278 4.06 -6.79 2.26
CA CYS A 278 3.98 -6.82 3.72
C CYS A 278 4.22 -8.25 4.18
N VAL A 279 5.02 -8.44 5.23
CA VAL A 279 5.44 -9.77 5.67
C VAL A 279 4.94 -10.06 7.07
N PHE A 280 4.56 -11.32 7.28
CA PHE A 280 3.99 -11.87 8.51
C PHE A 280 4.80 -13.11 8.91
N LYS A 281 5.09 -13.30 10.20
CA LYS A 281 5.84 -14.49 10.69
C LYS A 281 5.05 -15.80 10.55
N GLU A 282 3.76 -15.74 10.88
CA GLU A 282 2.90 -16.92 11.06
C GLU A 282 2.31 -17.43 9.75
N TYR A 283 2.33 -16.61 8.69
CA TYR A 283 1.62 -16.87 7.46
C TYR A 283 2.52 -16.59 6.26
N ASP A 284 3.06 -17.66 5.68
CA ASP A 284 3.51 -17.63 4.29
C ASP A 284 2.26 -17.84 3.42
N ILE A 285 1.69 -16.75 2.88
CA ILE A 285 0.52 -16.86 2.03
C ILE A 285 0.97 -17.46 0.70
N GLN A 286 1.06 -18.80 0.67
CA GLN A 286 1.21 -19.56 -0.55
C GLN A 286 -0.07 -19.38 -1.36
N CYS A 287 0.04 -18.56 -2.40
CA CYS A 287 -0.96 -18.42 -3.43
C CYS A 287 -1.16 -19.80 -4.07
N ASN A 288 -2.41 -20.23 -4.28
CA ASN A 288 -2.73 -21.52 -4.89
C ASN A 288 -1.83 -21.76 -6.12
N THR A 289 -1.13 -22.90 -6.16
CA THR A 289 -0.06 -23.20 -7.12
C THR A 289 -0.48 -23.13 -8.59
N ASN A 290 -1.76 -23.37 -8.91
CA ASN A 290 -2.28 -23.20 -10.28
C ASN A 290 -2.54 -21.72 -10.65
N SER A 291 -2.78 -20.88 -9.65
CA SER A 291 -2.90 -19.42 -9.83
C SER A 291 -1.56 -18.71 -9.81
N LEU A 292 -0.47 -19.35 -9.37
CA LEU A 292 0.83 -18.70 -9.16
C LEU A 292 1.42 -18.13 -10.45
N LYS A 293 1.24 -18.79 -11.61
CA LYS A 293 1.74 -18.30 -12.89
C LYS A 293 0.95 -17.09 -13.39
N THR A 294 -0.38 -17.18 -13.40
CA THR A 294 -1.26 -16.04 -13.70
C THR A 294 -1.07 -14.90 -12.70
N PHE A 295 -0.82 -15.22 -11.43
CA PHE A 295 -0.47 -14.29 -10.36
C PHE A 295 0.87 -13.62 -10.61
N LEU A 296 1.91 -14.35 -11.00
CA LEU A 296 3.21 -13.78 -11.32
C LEU A 296 3.10 -12.94 -12.59
N ASP A 297 2.39 -13.39 -13.62
CA ASP A 297 2.19 -12.67 -14.87
C ASP A 297 1.32 -11.42 -14.69
N GLU A 298 0.25 -11.47 -13.89
CA GLU A 298 -0.61 -10.33 -13.55
C GLU A 298 0.04 -9.41 -12.52
N SER A 299 0.79 -9.94 -11.55
CA SER A 299 1.57 -9.14 -10.59
C SER A 299 2.72 -8.44 -11.30
N GLU A 300 3.46 -9.12 -12.18
CA GLU A 300 4.47 -8.53 -13.06
C GLU A 300 3.83 -7.52 -14.01
N SER A 301 2.68 -7.84 -14.62
CA SER A 301 1.95 -6.89 -15.48
C SER A 301 1.47 -5.68 -14.70
N LEU A 302 0.97 -5.83 -13.47
CA LEU A 302 0.53 -4.72 -12.62
C LEU A 302 1.70 -3.95 -12.01
N LYS A 303 2.82 -4.60 -11.71
CA LYS A 303 4.08 -3.96 -11.29
C LYS A 303 4.66 -3.16 -12.43
N LEU A 304 4.73 -3.75 -13.64
CA LEU A 304 5.19 -3.10 -14.86
C LEU A 304 4.25 -1.96 -15.24
N LYS A 305 2.93 -2.16 -15.17
CA LYS A 305 1.94 -1.10 -15.40
C LYS A 305 2.03 -0.03 -14.36
N ALA A 306 2.10 -0.34 -13.06
CA ALA A 306 2.28 0.64 -12.00
C ALA A 306 3.52 1.48 -12.27
N SER A 307 4.66 0.84 -12.54
CA SER A 307 5.89 1.54 -12.95
C SER A 307 5.69 2.38 -14.23
N LEU A 308 5.07 1.84 -15.28
CA LEU A 308 4.80 2.57 -16.53
C LEU A 308 3.85 3.76 -16.32
N TYR A 309 2.81 3.63 -15.49
CA TYR A 309 1.90 4.72 -15.12
C TYR A 309 2.60 5.76 -14.26
N SER A 310 3.51 5.35 -13.37
CA SER A 310 4.41 6.24 -12.63
C SER A 310 5.27 7.08 -13.57
N PHE A 311 5.69 6.51 -14.71
CA PHE A 311 6.56 7.17 -15.69
C PHE A 311 5.82 8.06 -16.68
N ILE A 312 4.63 7.65 -17.14
CA ILE A 312 3.91 8.36 -18.21
C ILE A 312 3.17 9.59 -17.67
N GLY A 313 2.91 9.68 -16.36
CA GLY A 313 2.28 10.86 -15.76
C GLY A 313 0.99 11.23 -16.47
N SER A 314 0.11 10.24 -16.67
CA SER A 314 -1.25 10.44 -17.19
C SER A 314 -2.17 10.99 -16.11
#